data_AF-A0A963IIS6-F1
#
_entry.id   AF-A0A963IIS6-F1
#
_cell.length_a   1.000
_cell.length_b   1.000
_cell.length_c   1.000
_cell.angle_alpha   90.00
_cell.angle_beta   90.00
_cell.angle_gamma   90.00
#
_symmetry.space_group_name_H-M   'P 1'
#
loop_
_entity.id
_entity.type
_entity.pdbx_description
1 polymer ?
#
loop_
_entity_poly.entity_id
_entity_poly.type
_entity_poly.pdbx_seq_one_letter_code
_entity_poly.pdbx_strand_id
1 'polypeptide(L)'
;MEISSNPALRAFRGMVAHFSKADFSETEFLRQQVAVIEAYVERFPSEERDIRALAWIEANAGQFRQQWQMQARAGRRHAHFTLWG
;
A
#
# COMPACT_ATOMS: atom_id res chain seq x y z
N MET A 1 -13.49 21.25 7.45
CA MET A 1 -12.85 20.23 6.59
C MET A 1 -11.36 20.30 6.86
N GLU A 2 -10.91 19.67 7.95
CA GLU A 2 -9.50 19.66 8.37
C GLU A 2 -8.79 18.58 7.57
N ILE A 3 -8.06 19.00 6.54
CA ILE A 3 -7.10 18.12 5.86
C ILE A 3 -5.99 17.88 6.90
N SER A 4 -6.02 16.72 7.55
CA SER A 4 -4.99 16.28 8.49
C SER A 4 -3.61 16.54 7.86
N SER A 5 -2.89 17.51 8.43
CA SER A 5 -1.57 17.98 7.98
C SER A 5 -0.48 17.00 8.40
N ASN A 6 -0.73 15.71 8.24
CA ASN A 6 0.20 14.67 8.59
C ASN A 6 1.11 14.39 7.39
N PRO A 7 2.41 14.71 7.48
CA PRO A 7 3.35 14.54 6.38
C PRO A 7 3.53 13.07 5.98
N ALA A 8 3.39 12.12 6.92
CA ALA A 8 3.46 10.70 6.63
C ALA A 8 2.23 10.25 5.83
N LEU A 9 1.02 10.66 6.23
CA LEU A 9 -0.19 10.39 5.47
C LEU A 9 -0.17 11.06 4.10
N ARG A 10 0.41 12.26 3.97
CA ARG A 10 0.56 12.96 2.69
C ARG A 10 1.54 12.23 1.76
N ALA A 11 2.67 11.77 2.28
CA ALA A 11 3.62 10.94 1.54
C ALA A 11 2.99 9.62 1.10
N PHE A 12 2.20 9.00 1.99
CA PHE A 12 1.50 7.76 1.72
C PHE A 12 0.42 7.93 0.65
N ARG A 13 -0.41 8.98 0.73
CA ARG A 13 -1.38 9.34 -0.31
C ARG A 13 -0.72 9.66 -1.65
N GLY A 14 0.43 10.35 -1.63
CA GLY A 14 1.22 10.63 -2.81
C GLY A 14 1.73 9.35 -3.49
N MET A 15 2.17 8.38 -2.69
CA MET A 15 2.50 7.03 -3.16
C MET A 15 1.28 6.39 -3.82
N VAL A 16 0.15 6.30 -3.11
CA VAL A 16 -1.09 5.68 -3.62
C VAL A 16 -1.54 6.34 -4.93
N ALA A 17 -1.48 7.67 -5.04
CA ALA A 17 -1.82 8.40 -6.26
C ALA A 17 -0.84 8.12 -7.42
N HIS A 18 0.45 7.90 -7.13
CA HIS A 18 1.44 7.50 -8.13
C HIS A 18 1.15 6.08 -8.66
N PHE A 19 0.68 5.19 -7.79
CA PHE A 19 0.34 3.81 -8.15
C PHE A 19 -1.03 3.64 -8.81
N SER A 20 -1.92 4.63 -8.74
CA SER A 20 -3.17 4.65 -9.54
C SER A 20 -2.94 4.67 -11.06
N LYS A 21 -1.69 4.85 -11.52
CA LYS A 21 -1.28 4.66 -12.93
C LYS A 21 -0.84 3.23 -13.26
N ALA A 22 -0.71 2.36 -12.26
CA ALA A 22 -0.35 0.96 -12.44
C ALA A 22 -1.60 0.09 -12.66
N ASP A 23 -1.39 -1.12 -13.18
CA ASP A 23 -2.45 -2.09 -13.49
C ASP A 23 -3.50 -2.18 -12.38
N PHE A 24 -4.77 -2.38 -12.74
CA PHE A 24 -5.92 -2.38 -11.81
C PHE A 24 -5.72 -3.29 -10.58
N SER A 25 -4.97 -4.40 -10.75
CA SER A 25 -4.54 -5.32 -9.69
C SER A 25 -3.63 -4.68 -8.64
N GLU A 26 -2.73 -3.79 -9.04
CA GLU A 26 -1.75 -3.15 -8.16
C GLU A 26 -2.40 -2.05 -7.31
N THR A 27 -3.30 -1.29 -7.92
CA THR A 27 -4.08 -0.26 -7.21
C THR A 27 -4.96 -0.89 -6.11
N GLU A 28 -5.61 -2.01 -6.40
CA GLU A 28 -6.48 -2.69 -5.43
C GLU A 28 -5.69 -3.34 -4.29
N PHE A 29 -4.53 -3.95 -4.60
CA PHE A 29 -3.61 -4.45 -3.59
C PHE A 29 -3.18 -3.34 -2.62
N LEU A 30 -2.81 -2.18 -3.14
CA LEU A 30 -2.39 -1.05 -2.31
C LEU A 30 -3.52 -0.50 -1.44
N ARG A 31 -4.75 -0.40 -1.96
CA ARG A 31 -5.92 0.01 -1.17
C ARG A 31 -6.16 -0.92 0.01
N GLN A 32 -6.10 -2.24 -0.21
CA GLN A 32 -6.28 -3.21 0.87
C GLN A 32 -5.23 -3.02 1.96
N GLN A 33 -3.99 -2.76 1.57
CA GLN A 33 -2.90 -2.58 2.51
C GLN A 33 -3.01 -1.27 3.30
N VAL A 34 -3.49 -0.20 2.67
CA VAL A 34 -3.84 1.06 3.37
C VAL A 34 -4.88 0.79 4.44
N ALA A 35 -5.97 0.07 4.10
CA ALA A 35 -7.03 -0.25 5.04
C ALA A 35 -6.54 -1.10 6.23
N VAL A 36 -5.58 -2.01 6.01
CA VAL A 36 -4.96 -2.80 7.09
C VAL A 36 -4.17 -1.91 8.05
N ILE A 37 -3.42 -0.93 7.54
CA ILE A 37 -2.66 0.00 8.37
C ILE A 37 -3.61 0.90 9.15
N GLU A 38 -4.65 1.44 8.50
CA GLU A 38 -5.68 2.26 9.15
C GLU A 38 -6.36 1.51 10.31
N ALA A 39 -6.82 0.28 10.06
CA ALA A 39 -7.44 -0.56 11.10
C ALA A 39 -6.47 -0.97 12.23
N TYR A 40 -5.16 -0.99 11.96
CA TYR A 40 -4.15 -1.22 12.99
C TYR A 40 -3.95 0.02 13.86
N VAL A 41 -3.79 1.21 13.27
CA VAL A 41 -3.49 2.44 14.01
C VAL A 41 -4.69 2.96 14.79
N GLU A 42 -5.92 2.68 14.35
CA GLU A 42 -7.14 3.09 15.06
C GLU A 42 -7.26 2.50 16.48
N ARG A 43 -6.52 1.42 16.77
CA ARG A 43 -6.46 0.76 18.08
C ARG A 43 -5.66 1.56 19.12
N PHE A 44 -4.96 2.60 18.69
CA PHE A 44 -4.11 3.43 19.54
C PHE A 44 -4.70 4.85 19.68
N PRO A 45 -4.39 5.57 20.78
CA PRO A 45 -4.74 6.98 20.92
C PRO A 45 -4.08 7.80 19.81
N SER A 46 -4.72 8.91 19.41
CA SER A 46 -4.31 9.75 18.26
C SER A 46 -2.84 10.15 18.30
N GLU A 47 -2.31 10.42 19.49
CA GLU A 47 -0.92 10.82 19.74
C GLU A 47 0.10 9.72 19.40
N GLU A 48 -0.30 8.45 19.50
CA GLU A 48 0.55 7.31 19.21
C GLU A 48 0.42 6.80 17.77
N ARG A 49 -0.67 7.15 17.06
CA ARG A 49 -1.00 6.56 15.75
C ARG A 49 0.11 6.70 14.74
N ASP A 50 0.82 7.83 14.74
CA ASP A 50 1.91 8.09 13.80
C ASP A 50 3.13 7.21 14.06
N ILE A 51 3.55 7.10 15.32
CA ILE A 51 4.66 6.22 15.73
C ILE A 51 4.30 4.76 15.47
N ARG A 52 3.03 4.38 15.70
CA ARG A 52 2.53 3.02 15.45
C ARG A 52 2.46 2.71 13.96
N ALA A 53 2.03 3.66 13.13
CA ALA A 53 2.03 3.53 11.68
C ALA A 53 3.45 3.28 11.17
N LEU A 54 4.41 4.08 11.63
CA LEU A 54 5.81 3.97 11.22
C LEU A 54 6.41 2.62 11.63
N ALA A 55 6.24 2.22 12.89
CA ALA A 55 6.72 0.93 13.39
C ALA A 55 6.10 -0.26 12.62
N TRP A 56 4.82 -0.15 12.26
CA TRP A 56 4.16 -1.17 11.44
C TRP A 56 4.77 -1.23 10.04
N ILE A 57 4.97 -0.09 9.39
CA ILE A 57 5.57 -0.03 8.04
C ILE A 57 7.00 -0.59 8.08
N GLU A 58 7.81 -0.21 9.05
CA GLU A 58 9.19 -0.71 9.20
C GLU A 58 9.23 -2.23 9.38
N ALA A 59 8.33 -2.78 10.20
CA ALA A 59 8.24 -4.22 10.44
C ALA A 59 7.74 -5.00 9.20
N ASN A 60 6.90 -4.40 8.36
CA ASN A 60 6.20 -5.10 7.28
C ASN A 60 6.75 -4.77 5.88
N ALA A 61 7.56 -3.71 5.69
CA ALA A 61 8.04 -3.25 4.40
C ALA A 61 8.78 -4.32 3.58
N GLY A 62 9.54 -5.20 4.27
CA GLY A 62 10.22 -6.32 3.63
C GLY A 62 9.25 -7.34 3.03
N GLN A 63 8.24 -7.75 3.79
CA GLN A 63 7.21 -8.69 3.33
C GLN A 63 6.37 -8.09 2.22
N PHE A 64 6.03 -6.80 2.34
CA PHE A 64 5.29 -6.06 1.33
C PHE A 64 6.01 -6.06 -0.03
N ARG A 65 7.33 -5.80 -0.02
CA ARG A 65 8.16 -5.87 -1.22
C ARG A 65 8.21 -7.27 -1.84
N GLN A 66 8.26 -8.32 -1.01
CA GLN A 66 8.25 -9.69 -1.52
C GLN A 66 6.91 -10.06 -2.14
N GLN A 67 5.80 -9.71 -1.49
CA GLN A 67 4.45 -9.95 -2.02
C GLN A 67 4.22 -9.22 -3.34
N TRP A 68 4.67 -7.96 -3.42
CA TRP A 68 4.67 -7.19 -4.66
C TRP A 68 5.45 -7.89 -5.78
N GLN A 69 6.68 -8.32 -5.49
CA GLN A 69 7.53 -9.00 -6.48
C GLN A 69 6.88 -10.29 -7.01
N MET A 70 6.16 -11.02 -6.17
CA MET A 70 5.42 -12.21 -6.59
C MET A 70 4.24 -11.86 -7.48
N GLN A 71 3.42 -10.86 -7.11
CA GLN A 71 2.28 -10.43 -7.94
C GLN A 71 2.71 -9.80 -9.27
N ALA A 72 3.74 -8.95 -9.27
CA ALA A 72 4.30 -8.36 -10.49
C ALA A 72 4.92 -9.41 -11.44
N ARG A 73 5.37 -10.55 -10.92
CA ARG A 73 5.79 -11.70 -11.73
C ARG A 73 4.58 -12.49 -12.25
N ALA A 74 3.51 -12.63 -11.47
CA ALA A 74 2.28 -13.32 -11.88
C ALA A 74 1.49 -12.54 -12.95
N GLY A 75 1.39 -11.21 -12.82
CA GLY A 75 0.75 -10.34 -13.82
C GLY A 75 1.45 -10.37 -15.18
N ARG A 76 2.80 -10.40 -15.19
CA ARG A 76 3.59 -10.56 -16.42
C ARG A 76 3.39 -11.90 -17.13
N ARG A 77 3.07 -12.97 -16.39
CA ARG A 77 2.81 -14.31 -16.97
C ARG A 77 1.43 -14.40 -17.60
N HIS A 78 0.44 -13.68 -17.08
CA HIS A 78 -0.88 -13.60 -17.70
C HIS A 78 -0.86 -12.84 -19.05
N ALA A 79 -0.10 -11.74 -19.14
CA ALA A 79 0.03 -10.98 -20.39
C ALA A 79 0.74 -11.76 -21.52
N HIS A 80 1.59 -12.72 -21.17
CA HIS A 80 2.27 -13.58 -22.15
C HIS A 80 1.39 -14.74 -22.63
N PHE A 81 0.41 -15.19 -21.84
CA PHE A 81 -0.49 -16.29 -22.23
C PHE A 81 -1.64 -15.84 -23.12
N THR A 82 -2.00 -14.55 -23.11
CA THR A 82 -3.09 -14.00 -23.94
C THR A 82 -2.66 -13.50 -25.32
N LEU A 83 -1.36 -13.48 -25.64
CA LEU A 83 -0.87 -13.02 -26.94
C LEU A 83 -0.58 -14.16 -27.94
N TRP A 84 -0.62 -15.43 -27.51
CA TRP A 84 -0.43 -16.63 -28.34
C TRP A 84 -1.42 -17.72 -27.89
N GLY A 85 -2.69 -17.54 -28.26
CA GLY A 85 -3.77 -18.52 -28.08
C GLY A 85 -4.73 -18.45 -29.25
#